data_AF-A0A952TLB0-F1
#
_entry.id   AF-A0A952TLB0-F1
#
_cell.length_a   1.000
_cell.length_b   1.000
_cell.length_c   1.000
_cell.angle_alpha   90.00
_cell.angle_beta   90.00
_cell.angle_gamma   90.00
#
_symmetry.space_group_name_H-M   'P 1'
#
loop_
_entity.id
_entity.type
_entity.pdbx_description
1 polymer ?
#
loop_
_entity_poly.entity_id
_entity_poly.type
_entity_poly.pdbx_seq_one_letter_code
_entity_poly.pdbx_strand_id
1 'polypeptide(L)'
;MLPDVLILGNRSLAELERRGIVAVTKPHLGQFDHDEKVANIILSLEREKVLDGFTTEAELKRKNWLWMKTTQDGKDAKFPDLTLRLSSPAKFGTVALEIEQSKKTFDRYKKVMNSFAATKEIEIVVFIANQQYIFNSISRAMKEVSYPSWERPVDFGEMEAWLKNPLTAPIYLSRGVESIEQWMNDKRERAG
;
A
#
# COMPACT_ATOMS: atom_id res chain seq x y z
N MET A 1 -5.65 -22.06 -6.46
CA MET A 1 -4.60 -22.71 -7.27
C MET A 1 -3.31 -21.98 -6.96
N LEU A 2 -2.30 -22.63 -6.41
CA LEU A 2 -0.97 -22.01 -6.28
C LEU A 2 -0.39 -21.88 -7.69
N PRO A 3 0.14 -20.71 -8.10
CA PRO A 3 0.85 -20.63 -9.38
C PRO A 3 2.06 -21.56 -9.35
N ASP A 4 2.29 -22.28 -10.44
CA ASP A 4 3.48 -23.10 -10.64
C ASP A 4 4.70 -22.18 -10.79
N VAL A 5 5.26 -21.74 -9.66
CA VAL A 5 6.49 -20.96 -9.66
C VAL A 5 7.64 -21.88 -10.00
N LEU A 6 8.15 -21.77 -11.24
CA LEU A 6 9.34 -22.47 -11.68
C LEU A 6 10.57 -21.87 -11.00
N ILE A 7 11.21 -22.67 -10.16
CA ILE A 7 12.40 -22.28 -9.42
C ILE A 7 13.64 -22.80 -10.14
N LEU A 8 14.59 -21.90 -10.43
CA LEU A 8 15.89 -22.29 -10.96
C LEU A 8 16.64 -23.16 -9.93
N GLY A 9 17.07 -24.34 -10.38
CA GLY A 9 17.93 -25.22 -9.59
C GLY A 9 19.38 -24.71 -9.51
N ASN A 10 20.15 -25.20 -8.53
CA ASN A 10 21.52 -24.72 -8.26
C ASN A 10 22.45 -24.81 -9.48
N ARG A 11 22.29 -25.83 -10.34
CA ARG A 11 23.06 -25.94 -11.59
C ARG A 11 22.74 -24.81 -12.58
N SER A 12 21.47 -24.43 -12.69
CA SER A 12 21.04 -23.35 -13.58
C SER A 12 21.47 -21.98 -13.05
N LEU A 13 21.44 -21.77 -11.72
CA LEU A 13 21.96 -20.56 -11.09
C LEU A 13 23.47 -20.38 -11.36
N ALA A 14 24.27 -21.44 -11.17
CA ALA A 14 25.71 -21.40 -11.41
C ALA A 14 26.07 -21.18 -12.89
N GLU A 15 25.22 -21.63 -13.82
CA GLU A 15 25.39 -21.38 -15.26
C GLU A 15 25.04 -19.93 -15.63
N LEU A 16 23.99 -19.35 -15.02
CA LEU A 16 23.63 -17.94 -15.22
C LEU A 16 24.72 -17.01 -14.67
N GLU A 17 25.23 -17.28 -13.47
CA GLU A 17 26.38 -16.54 -12.91
C GLU A 17 27.61 -16.62 -13.82
N ARG A 18 27.91 -17.80 -14.38
CA ARG A 18 29.00 -17.98 -15.35
C ARG A 18 28.82 -17.16 -16.62
N ARG A 19 27.58 -16.88 -17.01
CA ARG A 19 27.23 -16.05 -18.18
C ARG A 19 27.13 -14.56 -17.86
N GLY A 20 27.46 -14.15 -16.62
CA GLY A 20 27.30 -12.77 -16.17
C GLY A 20 25.83 -12.33 -16.01
N ILE A 21 24.90 -13.28 -16.01
CA ILE A 21 23.47 -13.03 -15.82
C ILE A 21 23.18 -13.19 -14.33
N VAL A 22 22.84 -12.08 -13.67
CA VAL A 22 22.45 -12.10 -12.25
C VAL A 22 21.09 -12.79 -12.14
N ALA A 23 21.10 -14.00 -11.60
CA ALA A 23 19.86 -14.72 -11.33
C ALA A 23 19.09 -14.00 -10.21
N VAL A 24 17.82 -13.69 -10.46
CA VAL A 24 16.95 -13.07 -9.45
C VAL A 24 16.71 -14.09 -8.34
N THR A 25 16.96 -13.69 -7.09
CA THR A 25 16.63 -14.50 -5.91
C THR A 25 15.16 -14.91 -5.95
N LYS A 26 14.86 -16.14 -5.52
CA LYS A 26 13.50 -16.67 -5.46
C LYS A 26 12.61 -15.69 -4.67
N PRO A 27 11.57 -15.09 -5.28
CA PRO A 27 10.62 -14.30 -4.51
C PRO A 27 9.94 -15.22 -3.51
N HIS A 28 9.82 -14.77 -2.26
CA HIS A 28 9.03 -15.51 -1.27
C HIS A 28 7.57 -15.55 -1.75
N LEU A 29 6.90 -16.71 -1.72
CA LEU A 29 5.53 -16.84 -2.26
C LEU A 29 4.55 -15.81 -1.70
N GLY A 30 4.68 -15.48 -0.41
CA GLY A 30 3.87 -14.41 0.20
C GLY A 30 4.17 -13.01 -0.36
N GLN A 31 5.40 -12.75 -0.79
CA GLN A 31 5.74 -11.48 -1.46
C GLN A 31 5.13 -11.44 -2.87
N PHE A 32 5.17 -12.55 -3.62
CA PHE A 32 4.52 -12.63 -4.92
C PHE A 32 3.01 -12.37 -4.84
N ASP A 33 2.31 -13.02 -3.89
CA ASP A 33 0.88 -12.83 -3.67
C ASP A 33 0.54 -11.41 -3.17
N HIS A 34 1.45 -10.75 -2.44
CA HIS A 34 1.30 -9.33 -2.09
C HIS A 34 1.45 -8.43 -3.32
N ASP A 35 2.52 -8.59 -4.09
CA ASP A 35 2.80 -7.80 -5.30
C ASP A 35 1.68 -7.99 -6.35
N GLU A 36 1.13 -9.20 -6.49
CA GLU A 36 0.00 -9.50 -7.37
C GLU A 36 -1.26 -8.74 -6.96
N LYS A 37 -1.58 -8.68 -5.66
CA LYS A 37 -2.73 -7.91 -5.15
C LYS A 37 -2.58 -6.42 -5.40
N VAL A 38 -1.38 -5.89 -5.15
CA VAL A 38 -1.05 -4.48 -5.44
C VAL A 38 -1.25 -4.20 -6.94
N ALA A 39 -0.72 -5.06 -7.82
CA ALA A 39 -0.86 -4.91 -9.27
C ALA A 39 -2.33 -4.99 -9.72
N ASN A 40 -3.13 -5.91 -9.17
CA ASN A 40 -4.55 -6.04 -9.49
C ASN A 40 -5.36 -4.79 -9.12
N ILE A 41 -5.06 -4.17 -7.98
CA ILE A 41 -5.70 -2.91 -7.57
C ILE A 41 -5.35 -1.80 -8.55
N ILE A 42 -4.06 -1.64 -8.89
CA ILE A 42 -3.59 -0.62 -9.85
C ILE A 42 -4.28 -0.79 -11.19
N LEU A 43 -4.20 -1.98 -11.79
CA LEU A 43 -4.77 -2.26 -13.11
C LEU A 43 -6.28 -2.02 -13.16
N SER A 44 -6.98 -2.34 -12.07
CA SER A 44 -8.42 -2.09 -11.98
C SER A 44 -8.73 -0.59 -11.98
N LEU A 45 -8.00 0.19 -11.18
CA LEU A 45 -8.20 1.65 -11.11
C LEU A 45 -7.73 2.37 -12.39
N GLU A 46 -6.66 1.92 -13.02
CA GLU A 46 -6.20 2.46 -14.32
C GLU A 46 -7.24 2.23 -15.42
N ARG A 47 -7.89 1.06 -15.45
CA ARG A 47 -8.96 0.76 -16.42
C ARG A 47 -10.15 1.70 -16.29
N GLU A 48 -10.48 2.10 -15.07
CA GLU A 48 -11.52 3.09 -14.77
C GLU A 48 -11.06 4.55 -15.04
N LYS A 49 -9.79 4.76 -15.39
CA LYS A 49 -9.19 6.07 -15.70
C LYS A 49 -9.33 7.09 -14.56
N VAL A 50 -9.21 6.61 -13.32
CA VAL A 50 -9.30 7.45 -12.12
C VAL A 50 -7.94 7.84 -11.53
N LEU A 51 -6.84 7.46 -12.18
CA LEU A 51 -5.47 7.69 -11.71
C LEU A 51 -4.71 8.64 -12.63
N ASP A 52 -4.08 9.68 -12.07
CA ASP A 52 -3.05 10.50 -12.73
C ASP A 52 -1.66 9.85 -12.61
N GLY A 53 -1.51 8.90 -11.70
CA GLY A 53 -0.35 8.04 -11.59
C GLY A 53 -0.30 7.29 -10.27
N PHE A 54 0.67 6.38 -10.16
CA PHE A 54 0.91 5.62 -8.94
C PHE A 54 2.42 5.46 -8.71
N THR A 55 2.81 5.00 -7.53
CA THR A 55 4.18 4.59 -7.22
C THR A 55 4.15 3.44 -6.23
N THR A 56 4.85 2.36 -6.53
CA THR A 56 4.97 1.16 -5.68
C THR A 56 6.06 1.30 -4.62
N GLU A 57 6.03 0.46 -3.58
CA GLU A 57 7.07 0.40 -2.56
C GLU A 57 8.47 0.20 -3.16
N ALA A 58 8.58 -0.69 -4.16
CA ALA A 58 9.83 -1.00 -4.84
C ALA A 58 10.40 0.23 -5.56
N GLU A 59 9.55 1.02 -6.23
CA GLU A 59 9.95 2.26 -6.88
C GLU A 59 10.34 3.34 -5.86
N LEU A 60 9.62 3.46 -4.74
CA LEU A 60 9.98 4.38 -3.65
C LEU A 60 11.34 4.03 -3.06
N LYS A 61 11.59 2.75 -2.75
CA LYS A 61 12.88 2.26 -2.27
C LYS A 61 14.00 2.52 -3.28
N ARG A 62 13.73 2.31 -4.57
CA ARG A 62 14.71 2.55 -5.64
C ARG A 62 15.06 4.04 -5.75
N LYS A 63 14.08 4.93 -5.72
CA LYS A 63 14.29 6.39 -5.76
C LYS A 63 15.07 6.89 -4.55
N ASN A 64 14.84 6.29 -3.38
CA ASN A 64 15.44 6.71 -2.12
C ASN A 64 16.67 5.88 -1.69
N TRP A 65 17.15 4.97 -2.54
CA TRP A 65 18.19 3.99 -2.22
C TRP A 65 19.44 4.58 -1.57
N LEU A 66 19.96 5.68 -2.13
CA LEU A 66 21.19 6.29 -1.64
C LEU A 66 20.98 6.84 -0.22
N TRP A 67 19.90 7.61 -0.02
CA TRP A 67 19.52 8.15 1.28
C TRP A 67 19.28 7.06 2.32
N MET A 68 18.63 5.96 1.92
CA MET A 68 18.42 4.79 2.79
C MET A 68 19.72 4.14 3.24
N LYS A 69 20.79 4.20 2.44
CA LYS A 69 22.10 3.63 2.79
C LYS A 69 22.96 4.57 3.62
N THR A 70 22.86 5.87 3.39
CA THR A 70 23.80 6.86 3.91
C THR A 70 23.33 7.57 5.17
N THR A 71 22.04 7.51 5.52
CA THR A 71 21.48 8.22 6.68
C THR A 71 20.86 7.26 7.69
N GLN A 72 20.81 7.66 8.96
CA GLN A 72 20.13 6.86 9.99
C GLN A 72 18.61 6.85 9.77
N ASP A 73 18.03 8.02 9.45
CA ASP A 73 16.61 8.16 9.16
C ASP A 73 16.18 7.31 7.96
N GLY A 74 17.01 7.25 6.92
CA GLY A 74 16.74 6.45 5.74
C GLY A 74 16.77 4.94 5.97
N LYS A 75 17.58 4.46 6.93
CA LYS A 75 17.64 3.02 7.26
C LYS A 75 16.36 2.53 7.93
N ASP A 76 15.73 3.37 8.74
CA ASP A 76 14.51 3.06 9.47
C ASP A 76 13.23 3.45 8.72
N ALA A 77 13.35 4.15 7.59
CA ALA A 77 12.24 4.62 6.77
C ALA A 77 11.26 3.50 6.40
N LYS A 78 9.96 3.84 6.42
CA LYS A 78 8.88 2.98 5.91
C LYS A 78 8.21 3.67 4.75
N PHE A 79 8.00 2.89 3.69
CA PHE A 79 7.31 3.33 2.49
C PHE A 79 5.98 2.58 2.42
N PRO A 80 4.91 3.23 1.93
CA PRO A 80 3.66 2.55 1.63
C PRO A 80 3.87 1.48 0.57
N ASP A 81 3.03 0.45 0.62
CA ASP A 81 2.99 -0.59 -0.42
C ASP A 81 2.66 0.02 -1.79
N LEU A 82 1.74 0.99 -1.80
CA LEU A 82 1.31 1.70 -2.98
C LEU A 82 0.91 3.14 -2.64
N THR A 83 1.32 4.11 -3.44
CA THR A 83 0.80 5.47 -3.43
C THR A 83 0.06 5.73 -4.74
N LEU A 84 -1.17 6.22 -4.64
CA LEU A 84 -2.04 6.58 -5.75
C LEU A 84 -2.19 8.10 -5.81
N ARG A 85 -2.20 8.66 -7.02
CA ARG A 85 -2.66 10.02 -7.30
C ARG A 85 -3.95 9.94 -8.10
N LEU A 86 -5.05 10.32 -7.46
CA LEU A 86 -6.37 10.28 -8.07
C LEU A 86 -6.55 11.46 -9.05
N SER A 87 -7.19 11.20 -10.19
CA SER A 87 -7.40 12.20 -11.24
C SER A 87 -8.60 13.09 -10.90
N SER A 88 -8.39 14.39 -10.67
CA SER A 88 -9.47 15.34 -10.33
C SER A 88 -10.35 14.93 -9.11
N PRO A 89 -9.75 14.65 -7.93
CA PRO A 89 -10.51 14.22 -6.77
C PRO A 89 -11.28 15.38 -6.15
N ALA A 90 -12.47 15.09 -5.60
CA ALA A 90 -13.25 16.03 -4.82
C ALA A 90 -12.79 16.09 -3.35
N LYS A 91 -12.24 14.98 -2.82
CA LYS A 91 -11.86 14.85 -1.41
C LYS A 91 -10.37 14.61 -1.17
N PHE A 92 -9.82 13.48 -1.63
CA PHE A 92 -8.43 13.10 -1.38
C PHE A 92 -7.64 12.93 -2.69
N GLY A 93 -6.56 13.70 -2.84
CA GLY A 93 -5.64 13.70 -3.97
C GLY A 93 -4.69 12.51 -3.99
N THR A 94 -3.92 12.40 -2.91
CA THR A 94 -2.86 11.40 -2.79
C THR A 94 -3.20 10.40 -1.69
N VAL A 95 -3.39 9.15 -2.09
CA VAL A 95 -3.83 8.05 -1.23
C VAL A 95 -2.69 7.05 -1.07
N ALA A 96 -2.35 6.69 0.17
CA ALA A 96 -1.46 5.58 0.45
C ALA A 96 -2.27 4.33 0.78
N LEU A 97 -1.88 3.19 0.20
CA LEU A 97 -2.46 1.88 0.50
C LEU A 97 -1.42 0.98 1.17
N GLU A 98 -1.88 0.22 2.16
CA GLU A 98 -1.11 -0.83 2.85
C GLU A 98 -1.88 -2.15 2.78
N ILE A 99 -1.28 -3.17 2.19
CA ILE A 99 -1.87 -4.49 1.96
C ILE A 99 -1.40 -5.44 3.07
N GLU A 100 -2.26 -5.68 4.05
CA GLU A 100 -1.93 -6.49 5.23
C GLU A 100 -2.46 -7.93 5.07
N GLN A 101 -1.60 -8.82 4.60
CA GLN A 101 -1.92 -10.26 4.50
C GLN A 101 -1.82 -10.99 5.83
N SER A 102 -0.98 -10.51 6.74
CA SER A 102 -0.74 -11.10 8.05
C SER A 102 -0.39 -10.01 9.05
N LYS A 103 -0.56 -10.30 10.34
CA LYS A 103 -0.32 -9.32 11.39
C LYS A 103 1.18 -9.03 11.55
N LYS A 104 1.55 -7.77 11.32
CA LYS A 104 2.85 -7.22 11.73
C LYS A 104 2.90 -7.12 13.27
N THR A 105 4.12 -7.10 13.83
CA THR A 105 4.30 -6.85 15.26
C THR A 105 3.81 -5.45 15.63
N PHE A 106 3.44 -5.25 16.90
CA PHE A 106 2.95 -3.95 17.36
C PHE A 106 3.96 -2.82 17.13
N ASP A 107 5.25 -3.07 17.39
CA ASP A 107 6.32 -2.10 17.12
C ASP A 107 6.48 -1.78 15.64
N ARG A 108 6.22 -2.74 14.74
CA ARG A 108 6.20 -2.47 13.30
C ARG A 108 5.07 -1.52 12.93
N TYR A 109 3.87 -1.70 13.48
CA TYR A 109 2.78 -0.74 13.24
C TYR A 109 3.12 0.65 13.77
N LYS A 110 3.71 0.78 14.96
CA LYS A 110 4.16 2.09 15.47
C LYS A 110 5.16 2.76 14.53
N LYS A 111 6.14 2.03 13.99
CA LYS A 111 7.09 2.55 13.02
C LYS A 111 6.40 3.03 11.73
N VAL A 112 5.45 2.25 11.22
CA VAL A 112 4.66 2.64 10.04
C VAL A 112 3.85 3.92 10.32
N MET A 113 3.18 4.01 11.47
CA MET A 113 2.41 5.19 11.87
C MET A 113 3.29 6.44 12.00
N ASN A 114 4.46 6.32 12.62
CA ASN A 114 5.43 7.43 12.71
C ASN A 114 5.93 7.87 11.33
N SER A 115 6.17 6.93 10.42
CA SER A 115 6.57 7.25 9.05
C SER A 115 5.49 8.05 8.34
N PHE A 116 4.24 7.56 8.40
CA PHE A 116 3.11 8.27 7.79
C PHE A 116 2.85 9.60 8.44
N ALA A 117 3.01 9.76 9.76
CA ALA A 117 2.83 11.04 10.45
C ALA A 117 3.77 12.13 9.88
N ALA A 118 4.97 11.75 9.42
CA ALA A 118 5.94 12.66 8.83
C ALA A 118 5.72 12.97 7.33
N THR A 119 4.93 12.16 6.61
CA THR A 119 4.77 12.30 5.14
C THR A 119 3.63 13.26 4.77
N LYS A 120 3.96 14.53 4.52
CA LYS A 120 2.96 15.58 4.20
C LYS A 120 2.22 15.40 2.88
N GLU A 121 2.81 14.70 1.92
CA GLU A 121 2.21 14.52 0.58
C GLU A 121 1.04 13.54 0.58
N ILE A 122 0.96 12.65 1.58
CA ILE A 122 -0.14 11.68 1.70
C ILE A 122 -1.27 12.35 2.47
N GLU A 123 -2.46 12.37 1.87
CA GLU A 123 -3.66 12.97 2.47
C GLU A 123 -4.45 11.94 3.29
N ILE A 124 -4.42 10.67 2.90
CA ILE A 124 -5.10 9.57 3.58
C ILE A 124 -4.31 8.26 3.42
N VAL A 125 -4.34 7.42 4.45
CA VAL A 125 -3.80 6.06 4.42
C VAL A 125 -4.96 5.07 4.55
N VAL A 126 -5.02 4.07 3.67
CA VAL A 126 -6.02 2.99 3.75
C VAL A 126 -5.31 1.65 3.96
N PHE A 127 -5.60 1.00 5.08
CA PHE A 127 -5.13 -0.36 5.36
C PHE A 127 -6.15 -1.38 4.87
N ILE A 128 -5.71 -2.28 4.00
CA ILE A 128 -6.54 -3.31 3.39
C ILE A 128 -6.14 -4.65 3.98
N ALA A 129 -7.08 -5.32 4.66
CA ALA A 129 -6.83 -6.61 5.31
C ALA A 129 -8.06 -7.52 5.30
N ASN A 130 -7.88 -8.80 5.61
CA ASN A 130 -8.99 -9.77 5.76
C ASN A 130 -9.46 -9.95 7.20
N GLN A 131 -8.72 -9.42 8.19
CA GLN A 131 -8.89 -9.83 9.58
C GLN A 131 -9.03 -8.60 10.49
N GLN A 132 -10.20 -8.45 11.12
CA GLN A 132 -10.54 -7.28 11.95
C GLN A 132 -9.52 -6.98 13.06
N TYR A 133 -8.85 -8.00 13.61
CA TYR A 133 -7.86 -7.79 14.66
C TYR A 133 -6.59 -7.07 14.16
N ILE A 134 -6.34 -7.07 12.84
CA ILE A 134 -5.29 -6.26 12.21
C ILE A 134 -5.65 -4.78 12.36
N PHE A 135 -6.89 -4.40 12.00
CA PHE A 135 -7.39 -3.03 12.17
C PHE A 135 -7.33 -2.59 13.63
N ASN A 136 -7.72 -3.45 14.57
CA ASN A 136 -7.61 -3.16 16.01
C ASN A 136 -6.16 -2.93 16.45
N SER A 137 -5.20 -3.67 15.89
CA SER A 137 -3.78 -3.52 16.19
C SER A 137 -3.21 -2.21 15.64
N ILE A 138 -3.63 -1.81 14.44
CA ILE A 138 -3.25 -0.54 13.81
C ILE A 138 -3.84 0.64 14.60
N SER A 139 -5.14 0.60 14.90
CA SER A 139 -5.81 1.63 15.71
C SER A 139 -5.18 1.81 17.09
N ARG A 140 -4.71 0.71 17.72
CA ARG A 140 -3.95 0.79 18.97
C ARG A 140 -2.59 1.46 18.76
N ALA A 141 -1.87 1.13 17.68
CA ALA A 141 -0.58 1.72 17.39
C ALA A 141 -0.69 3.22 17.10
N MET A 142 -1.73 3.65 16.37
CA MET A 142 -2.05 5.06 16.14
C MET A 142 -2.21 5.85 17.44
N LYS A 143 -2.96 5.29 18.39
CA LYS A 143 -3.17 5.91 19.72
C LYS A 143 -1.86 6.03 20.48
N GLU A 144 -1.03 5.00 20.46
CA GLU A 144 0.24 4.96 21.19
C GLU A 144 1.24 6.01 20.70
N VAL A 145 1.26 6.29 19.38
CA VAL A 145 2.18 7.27 18.80
C VAL A 145 1.57 8.66 18.65
N SER A 146 0.36 8.89 19.19
CA SER A 146 -0.38 10.16 19.03
C SER A 146 -0.50 10.59 17.57
N TYR A 147 -0.84 9.65 16.69
CA TYR A 147 -0.91 9.88 15.26
C TYR A 147 -1.94 10.98 14.90
N PRO A 148 -1.60 11.95 14.01
CA PRO A 148 -2.45 13.10 13.69
C PRO A 148 -3.59 12.73 12.72
N SER A 149 -4.54 11.90 13.17
CA SER A 149 -5.64 11.38 12.34
C SER A 149 -6.61 12.44 11.80
N TRP A 150 -6.57 13.65 12.34
CA TRP A 150 -7.38 14.78 11.87
C TRP A 150 -6.79 15.48 10.64
N GLU A 151 -5.46 15.45 10.48
CA GLU A 151 -4.77 15.96 9.28
C GLU A 151 -4.64 14.88 8.21
N ARG A 152 -4.36 13.64 8.63
CA ARG A 152 -4.09 12.52 7.73
C ARG A 152 -4.84 11.28 8.21
N PRO A 153 -6.13 11.11 7.89
CA PRO A 153 -6.90 9.97 8.34
C PRO A 153 -6.25 8.63 7.96
N VAL A 154 -6.52 7.62 8.79
CA VAL A 154 -6.17 6.22 8.55
C VAL A 154 -7.46 5.43 8.62
N ASP A 155 -7.83 4.84 7.49
CA ASP A 155 -9.09 4.12 7.32
C ASP A 155 -8.84 2.68 6.85
N PHE A 156 -9.89 1.87 6.82
CA PHE A 156 -9.75 0.42 6.63
C PHE A 156 -10.58 -0.08 5.44
N GLY A 157 -10.07 -1.10 4.75
CA GLY A 157 -10.74 -1.78 3.65
C GLY A 157 -10.62 -3.29 3.76
N GLU A 158 -11.61 -4.02 3.24
CA GLU A 158 -11.57 -5.49 3.19
C GLU A 158 -10.92 -5.97 1.90
N MET A 159 -9.95 -6.89 2.01
CA MET A 159 -9.18 -7.36 0.84
C MET A 159 -10.07 -7.93 -0.26
N GLU A 160 -11.07 -8.73 0.09
CA GLU A 160 -11.96 -9.36 -0.91
C GLU A 160 -12.71 -8.32 -1.73
N ALA A 161 -13.26 -7.28 -1.08
CA ALA A 161 -13.95 -6.19 -1.76
C ALA A 161 -13.00 -5.38 -2.66
N TRP A 162 -11.79 -5.09 -2.16
CA TRP A 162 -10.77 -4.34 -2.89
C TRP A 162 -10.22 -5.08 -4.11
N LEU A 163 -10.07 -6.40 -4.03
CA LEU A 163 -9.66 -7.21 -5.18
C LEU A 163 -10.77 -7.40 -6.21
N LYS A 164 -12.04 -7.31 -5.78
CA LYS A 164 -13.19 -7.41 -6.68
C LYS A 164 -13.42 -6.12 -7.46
N ASN A 165 -13.45 -4.98 -6.78
CA ASN A 165 -13.54 -3.66 -7.40
C ASN A 165 -13.03 -2.57 -6.44
N PRO A 166 -11.78 -2.10 -6.58
CA PRO A 166 -11.21 -1.09 -5.68
C PRO A 166 -11.87 0.29 -5.82
N LEU A 167 -12.52 0.60 -6.95
CA LEU A 167 -13.18 1.89 -7.15
C LEU A 167 -14.38 2.05 -6.20
N THR A 168 -15.18 0.99 -6.06
CA THR A 168 -16.40 0.98 -5.24
C THR A 168 -16.23 0.23 -3.91
N ALA A 169 -15.03 -0.25 -3.60
CA ALA A 169 -14.78 -1.00 -2.38
C ALA A 169 -15.07 -0.13 -1.14
N PRO A 170 -15.75 -0.67 -0.12
CA PRO A 170 -15.97 0.03 1.13
C PRO A 170 -14.66 0.44 1.81
N ILE A 171 -14.62 1.69 2.24
CA ILE A 171 -13.58 2.28 3.07
C ILE A 171 -14.27 2.69 4.37
N TYR A 172 -13.95 2.02 5.46
CA TYR A 172 -14.54 2.25 6.78
C TYR A 172 -13.81 3.39 7.47
N LEU A 173 -14.44 4.57 7.47
CA LEU A 173 -13.96 5.77 8.14
C LEU A 173 -14.53 5.88 9.55
N SER A 174 -13.93 6.75 10.36
CA SER A 174 -14.45 7.09 11.70
C SER A 174 -15.91 7.60 11.71
N ARG A 175 -16.41 8.15 10.59
CA ARG A 175 -17.73 8.79 10.48
C ARG A 175 -18.70 8.11 9.52
N GLY A 176 -18.32 6.98 8.93
CA GLY A 176 -19.15 6.31 7.93
C GLY A 176 -18.36 5.40 7.02
N VAL A 177 -18.97 5.06 5.89
CA VAL A 177 -18.35 4.24 4.85
C VAL A 177 -18.34 5.04 3.57
N GLU A 178 -17.17 5.16 2.94
CA GLU A 178 -17.02 5.80 1.64
C GLU A 178 -16.32 4.85 0.65
N SER A 179 -16.05 5.32 -0.57
CA SER A 179 -15.26 4.64 -1.60
C SER A 179 -14.43 5.65 -2.40
N ILE A 180 -13.47 5.17 -3.19
CA ILE A 180 -12.72 6.01 -4.12
C ILE A 180 -13.68 6.72 -5.09
N GLU A 181 -14.69 6.01 -5.60
CA GLU A 181 -15.71 6.60 -6.49
C GLU A 181 -16.40 7.81 -5.86
N GLN A 182 -16.76 7.73 -4.58
CA GLN A 182 -17.38 8.85 -3.88
C GLN A 182 -16.39 10.00 -3.70
N TRP A 183 -15.13 9.73 -3.38
CA TRP A 183 -14.08 10.77 -3.30
C TRP A 183 -13.85 11.52 -4.60
N MET A 184 -14.19 10.91 -5.74
CA MET A 184 -14.11 11.52 -7.06
C MET A 184 -15.34 12.39 -7.36
N ASN A 185 -16.49 12.05 -6.81
CA ASN A 185 -17.80 12.59 -7.22
C ASN A 185 -18.47 13.56 -6.22
N ASP A 186 -17.90 13.78 -5.02
CA ASP A 186 -18.53 14.49 -3.88
C ASP A 186 -18.81 16.01 -4.07
N LYS A 187 -18.95 16.48 -5.32
CA LYS A 187 -19.45 17.83 -5.67
C LYS A 187 -20.87 17.85 -6.25
N ARG A 188 -21.56 16.72 -6.41
CA ARG A 188 -22.91 16.71 -7.01
C ARG A 188 -24.09 16.90 -6.05
N GLU A 189 -23.91 16.77 -4.73
CA GLU A 189 -25.05 16.79 -3.79
C GLU A 189 -25.20 18.07 -2.94
N ARG A 190 -24.27 19.04 -3.02
CA ARG A 190 -24.35 20.29 -2.23
C ARG A 190 -24.87 21.51 -3.00
N ALA A 191 -25.46 21.31 -4.17
CA ALA A 191 -26.02 22.36 -5.02
C ALA A 191 -27.50 22.15 -5.40
N GLY A 192 -28.22 21.35 -4.61
CA GLY A 192 -29.68 21.15 -4.71
C GLY A 192 -30.42 21.93 -3.65
#